data_AF-A0A5C7LIA0-F1
#
_entry.id   AF-A0A5C7LIA0-F1
#
_cell.length_a   1.000
_cell.length_b   1.000
_cell.length_c   1.000
_cell.angle_alpha   90.00
_cell.angle_beta   90.00
_cell.angle_gamma   90.00
#
_symmetry.space_group_name_H-M   'P 1'
#
loop_
_entity.id
_entity.type
_entity.pdbx_description
1 polymer ?
#
loop_
_entity_poly.entity_id
_entity_poly.type
_entity_poly.pdbx_seq_one_letter_code
_entity_poly.pdbx_strand_id
1 'polypeptide(L)'
;MTSTIDTSPASLLDMSTSTDDDIVHVALRSVSPEFRNSPTWEVLTSPENLERVIEAVKRARGINESAMAKRLADADEYHAKCLAANTDASDLDWANYRATYSAWLSKATGFKGLAEDTIRYLEIVQHQRDHHSEGFAQRLRDAIVAHRAAAHAHNDEPTDYDHALWKVLD
;
A
#
# COMPACT_ATOMS: atom_id res chain seq x y z
N MET A 1 19.29 7.14 29.27
CA MET A 1 17.90 6.64 29.30
C MET A 1 17.76 5.59 28.22
N THR A 2 17.90 4.33 28.60
CA THR A 2 17.76 3.16 27.72
C THR A 2 16.29 3.01 27.36
N SER A 3 15.96 3.25 26.08
CA SER A 3 14.63 3.02 25.54
C SER A 3 14.45 1.51 25.42
N THR A 4 13.61 0.96 26.29
CA THR A 4 13.18 -0.44 26.25
C THR A 4 12.37 -0.62 24.98
N ILE A 5 12.94 -1.30 23.98
CA ILE A 5 12.18 -1.80 22.85
C ILE A 5 11.24 -2.86 23.42
N ASP A 6 9.95 -2.55 23.47
CA ASP A 6 8.91 -3.49 23.83
C ASP A 6 8.95 -4.65 22.84
N THR A 7 9.48 -5.79 23.30
CA THR A 7 9.52 -7.07 22.62
C THR A 7 8.29 -7.92 22.95
N SER A 8 7.15 -7.29 23.23
CA SER A 8 5.86 -7.97 23.16
C SER A 8 5.72 -8.64 21.77
N PRO A 9 5.30 -9.91 21.71
CA PRO A 9 5.04 -10.56 20.43
C PRO A 9 4.06 -9.67 19.68
N ALA A 10 4.48 -9.14 18.53
CA ALA A 10 3.63 -8.27 17.73
C ALA A 10 2.32 -9.00 17.49
N SER A 11 1.26 -8.56 18.18
CA SER A 11 -0.09 -9.06 17.94
C SER A 11 -0.33 -8.89 16.46
N LEU A 12 -0.49 -10.02 15.77
CA LEU A 12 -0.84 -10.05 14.36
C LEU A 12 -2.03 -9.11 14.15
N LEU A 13 -1.89 -8.19 13.19
CA LEU A 13 -2.95 -7.25 12.86
C LEU A 13 -4.20 -8.03 12.48
N ASP A 14 -5.24 -7.94 13.31
CA ASP A 14 -6.53 -8.54 13.02
C ASP A 14 -7.30 -7.62 12.07
N MET A 15 -7.30 -7.99 10.79
CA MET A 15 -7.95 -7.20 9.74
C MET A 15 -9.47 -7.06 9.95
N SER A 16 -10.11 -7.95 10.71
CA SER A 16 -11.57 -7.88 10.95
C SER A 16 -11.96 -6.77 11.93
N THR A 17 -11.07 -6.44 12.86
CA THR A 17 -11.32 -5.47 13.94
C THR A 17 -10.49 -4.20 13.83
N SER A 18 -9.41 -4.22 13.06
CA SER A 18 -8.52 -3.07 12.88
C SER A 18 -9.20 -1.93 12.14
N THR A 19 -8.95 -0.70 12.61
CA THR A 19 -9.39 0.52 11.93
C THR A 19 -8.54 0.80 10.69
N ASP A 20 -9.03 1.65 9.80
CA ASP A 20 -8.24 2.11 8.66
C ASP A 20 -6.94 2.81 9.10
N ASP A 21 -6.98 3.55 10.20
CA ASP A 21 -5.80 4.24 10.73
C ASP A 21 -4.74 3.24 11.24
N ASP A 22 -5.16 2.16 11.91
CA ASP A 22 -4.25 1.09 12.34
C ASP A 22 -3.62 0.40 11.13
N ILE A 23 -4.44 0.08 10.12
CA ILE A 23 -3.98 -0.53 8.86
C ILE A 23 -2.95 0.38 8.18
N VAL A 24 -3.24 1.67 8.06
CA VAL A 24 -2.34 2.65 7.44
C VAL A 24 -1.04 2.75 8.22
N HIS A 25 -1.09 2.88 9.54
CA HIS A 25 0.10 3.00 10.37
C HIS A 25 1.04 1.79 10.20
N VAL A 26 0.47 0.59 10.24
CA VAL A 26 1.23 -0.65 10.10
C VAL A 26 1.74 -0.85 8.67
N ALA A 27 0.94 -0.52 7.66
CA ALA A 27 1.34 -0.61 6.25
C ALA A 27 2.51 0.33 5.92
N LEU A 28 2.41 1.60 6.32
CA LEU A 28 3.48 2.59 6.11
C LEU A 28 4.78 2.21 6.83
N ARG A 29 4.68 1.62 8.03
CA ARG A 29 5.86 1.13 8.76
C ARG A 29 6.49 -0.09 8.09
N SER A 30 5.67 -0.95 7.51
CA SER A 30 6.11 -2.24 6.98
C SER A 30 6.58 -2.20 5.52
N VAL A 31 6.39 -1.08 4.82
CA VAL A 31 6.88 -0.91 3.44
C VAL A 31 8.41 -1.04 3.39
N SER A 32 9.10 -0.45 4.36
CA SER A 32 10.54 -0.56 4.58
C SER A 32 10.92 -1.96 5.08
N PRO A 33 11.69 -2.76 4.32
CA PRO A 33 12.08 -4.12 4.71
C PRO A 33 12.75 -4.19 6.09
N GLU A 34 13.52 -3.18 6.47
CA GLU A 34 14.23 -3.09 7.73
C GLU A 34 13.33 -2.95 8.97
N PHE A 35 12.08 -2.49 8.79
CA PHE A 35 11.10 -2.31 9.86
C PHE A 35 9.90 -3.24 9.74
N ARG A 36 9.92 -4.12 8.73
CA ARG A 36 8.81 -5.01 8.38
C ARG A 36 8.70 -6.17 9.37
N ASN A 37 7.51 -6.32 9.95
CA ASN A 37 7.13 -7.55 10.63
C ASN A 37 6.56 -8.53 9.59
N SER A 38 7.30 -9.61 9.27
CA SER A 38 6.91 -10.52 8.18
C SER A 38 5.51 -11.11 8.34
N PRO A 39 5.10 -11.63 9.51
CA PRO A 39 3.74 -12.15 9.70
C PRO A 39 2.65 -11.10 9.43
N THR A 40 2.84 -9.87 9.90
CA THR A 40 1.89 -8.78 9.68
C THR A 40 1.86 -8.35 8.22
N TRP A 41 3.02 -8.30 7.57
CA TRP A 41 3.12 -7.97 6.17
C TRP A 41 2.42 -9.00 5.27
N GLU A 42 2.55 -10.29 5.59
CA GLU A 42 1.84 -11.37 4.90
C GLU A 42 0.32 -11.22 5.02
N VAL A 43 -0.19 -10.83 6.20
CA VAL A 43 -1.62 -10.54 6.41
C VAL A 43 -2.09 -9.34 5.59
N LEU A 44 -1.34 -8.23 5.62
CA LEU A 44 -1.65 -7.01 4.87
C LEU A 44 -1.64 -7.24 3.36
N THR A 45 -0.73 -8.09 2.89
CA THR A 45 -0.57 -8.42 1.47
C THR A 45 -1.35 -9.66 1.07
N SER A 46 -2.21 -10.24 1.92
CA SER A 46 -3.05 -11.37 1.54
C SER A 46 -4.09 -10.95 0.49
N PRO A 47 -4.55 -11.85 -0.40
CA PRO A 47 -5.47 -11.46 -1.48
C PRO A 47 -6.77 -10.86 -0.96
N GLU A 48 -7.23 -11.35 0.18
CA GLU A 48 -8.47 -10.96 0.84
C GLU A 48 -8.40 -9.54 1.42
N ASN A 49 -7.20 -9.06 1.76
CA ASN A 49 -6.99 -7.82 2.49
C ASN A 49 -6.36 -6.71 1.64
N LEU A 50 -5.60 -7.08 0.60
CA LEU A 50 -4.74 -6.18 -0.15
C LEU A 50 -5.49 -4.97 -0.71
N GLU A 51 -6.66 -5.18 -1.30
CA GLU A 51 -7.48 -4.08 -1.84
C GLU A 51 -7.90 -3.10 -0.73
N ARG A 52 -8.37 -3.62 0.42
CA ARG A 52 -8.74 -2.77 1.56
C ARG A 52 -7.54 -1.97 2.07
N VAL A 53 -6.35 -2.57 2.14
CA VAL A 53 -5.12 -1.89 2.57
C VAL A 53 -4.76 -0.77 1.61
N ILE A 54 -4.77 -1.04 0.30
CA ILE A 54 -4.51 -0.04 -0.75
C ILE A 54 -5.48 1.14 -0.61
N GLU A 55 -6.78 0.85 -0.48
CA GLU A 55 -7.80 1.88 -0.37
C GLU A 55 -7.71 2.68 0.93
N ALA A 56 -7.35 2.05 2.06
CA ALA A 56 -7.09 2.76 3.31
C ALA A 56 -5.92 3.75 3.18
N VAL A 57 -4.81 3.33 2.55
CA VAL A 57 -3.65 4.21 2.33
C VAL A 57 -3.99 5.34 1.35
N LYS A 58 -4.75 5.07 0.28
CA LYS A 58 -5.23 6.10 -0.65
C LYS A 58 -6.12 7.13 0.06
N ARG A 59 -7.05 6.69 0.92
CA ARG A 59 -7.90 7.58 1.72
C ARG A 59 -7.06 8.47 2.63
N ALA A 60 -6.11 7.90 3.37
CA ALA A 60 -5.24 8.67 4.25
C ALA A 60 -4.39 9.68 3.49
N ARG A 61 -3.88 9.32 2.30
CA ARG A 61 -3.19 10.26 1.40
C ARG A 61 -4.12 11.42 0.99
N GLY A 62 -5.34 11.13 0.56
CA GLY A 62 -6.31 12.15 0.15
C GLY A 62 -6.71 13.11 1.29
N ILE A 63 -6.83 12.60 2.52
CA ILE A 63 -7.05 13.42 3.71
C ILE A 63 -5.86 14.36 3.95
N ASN A 64 -4.63 13.84 3.86
CA ASN A 64 -3.41 14.64 4.02
C ASN A 64 -3.30 15.72 2.92
N GLU A 65 -3.61 15.40 1.67
CA GLU A 65 -3.61 16.38 0.57
C GLU A 65 -4.64 17.48 0.78
N SER A 66 -5.85 17.12 1.24
CA SER A 66 -6.89 18.09 1.59
C SER A 66 -6.46 19.00 2.74
N ALA A 67 -5.79 18.43 3.76
CA ALA A 67 -5.24 19.20 4.87
C ALA A 67 -4.11 20.14 4.43
N MET A 68 -3.25 19.72 3.50
CA MET A 68 -2.21 20.55 2.87
C MET A 68 -2.81 21.72 2.11
N ALA A 69 -3.82 21.48 1.27
CA ALA A 69 -4.50 22.55 0.54
C ALA A 69 -5.16 23.57 1.48
N LYS A 70 -5.87 23.07 2.52
CA LYS A 70 -6.50 23.95 3.52
C LYS A 70 -5.47 24.79 4.28
N ARG A 71 -4.41 24.16 4.79
CA ARG A 71 -3.38 24.88 5.55
C ARG A 71 -2.58 25.87 4.70
N LEU A 72 -2.42 25.60 3.40
CA LEU A 72 -1.83 26.57 2.48
C LEU A 72 -2.71 27.82 2.38
N ALA A 73 -4.03 27.65 2.19
CA ALA A 73 -4.96 28.77 2.17
C ALA A 73 -4.97 29.54 3.52
N ASP A 74 -4.97 28.83 4.65
CA ASP A 74 -4.88 29.45 5.98
C ASP A 74 -3.57 30.25 6.16
N ALA A 75 -2.45 29.74 5.63
CA ALA A 75 -1.15 30.40 5.68
C ALA A 75 -1.11 31.68 4.83
N ASP A 76 -1.68 31.64 3.63
CA ASP A 76 -1.79 32.78 2.73
C ASP A 76 -2.69 33.87 3.34
N GLU A 77 -3.82 33.50 3.94
CA GLU A 77 -4.70 34.43 4.65
C GLU A 77 -4.00 35.07 5.85
N TYR A 78 -3.28 34.26 6.63
CA TYR A 78 -2.55 34.77 7.79
C TYR A 78 -1.42 35.73 7.39
N HIS A 79 -0.67 35.40 6.34
CA HIS A 79 0.35 36.30 5.79
C HIS A 79 -0.24 37.63 5.31
N ALA A 80 -1.38 37.60 4.61
CA ALA A 80 -2.06 38.80 4.16
C ALA A 80 -2.51 39.70 5.33
N LYS A 81 -2.98 39.10 6.44
CA LYS A 81 -3.31 39.83 7.67
C LYS A 81 -2.09 40.51 8.31
N CYS A 82 -0.95 39.82 8.37
CA CYS A 82 0.29 40.40 8.88
C CYS A 82 0.79 41.56 8.01
N LEU A 83 0.76 41.39 6.68
CA LEU A 83 1.14 42.44 5.73
C LEU A 83 0.22 43.67 5.84
N ALA A 84 -1.09 43.47 6.07
CA ALA A 84 -2.03 44.57 6.25
C ALA A 84 -1.80 45.34 7.57
N ALA A 85 -1.35 44.66 8.63
CA ALA A 85 -1.01 45.30 9.90
C ALA A 85 0.26 46.15 9.80
N ASN A 86 1.27 45.69 9.02
CA ASN A 86 2.50 46.42 8.70
C ASN A 86 3.23 46.97 9.95
N THR A 87 3.49 46.09 10.91
CA THR A 87 4.21 46.38 12.16
C THR A 87 5.33 45.37 12.41
N ASP A 88 6.35 45.76 13.19
CA ASP A 88 7.41 44.84 13.62
C ASP A 88 6.85 43.61 14.36
N ALA A 89 5.76 43.80 15.12
CA ALA A 89 5.08 42.72 15.83
C ALA A 89 4.43 41.72 14.86
N SER A 90 3.75 42.21 13.80
CA SER A 90 3.13 41.35 12.79
C SER A 90 4.16 40.60 11.95
N ASP A 91 5.34 41.17 11.72
CA ASP A 91 6.45 40.50 11.02
C ASP A 91 7.04 39.36 11.87
N LEU A 92 7.20 39.59 13.17
CA LEU A 92 7.64 38.55 14.12
C LEU A 92 6.61 37.42 14.23
N ASP A 93 5.32 37.77 14.31
CA ASP A 93 4.22 36.79 14.34
C ASP A 93 4.17 35.95 13.06
N TRP A 94 4.35 36.58 11.90
CA TRP A 94 4.46 35.86 10.63
C TRP A 94 5.66 34.92 10.60
N ALA A 95 6.83 35.35 11.07
CA ALA A 95 8.02 34.50 11.11
C ALA A 95 7.80 33.23 11.97
N ASN A 96 7.16 33.40 13.14
CA ASN A 96 6.82 32.28 14.03
C ASN A 96 5.81 31.32 13.42
N TYR A 97 4.75 31.86 12.80
CA TYR A 97 3.77 31.05 12.08
C TYR A 97 4.42 30.28 10.93
N ARG A 98 5.24 30.97 10.10
CA ARG A 98 5.92 30.38 8.94
C ARG A 98 6.86 29.24 9.36
N ALA A 99 7.58 29.38 10.46
CA ALA A 99 8.43 28.31 10.99
C ALA A 99 7.60 27.06 11.35
N THR A 100 6.49 27.27 12.05
CA THR A 100 5.55 26.19 12.45
C THR A 100 4.91 25.53 11.23
N TYR A 101 4.46 26.33 10.27
CA TYR A 101 3.90 25.86 9.00
C TYR A 101 4.91 25.04 8.20
N SER A 102 6.15 25.52 8.09
CA SER A 102 7.21 24.83 7.34
C SER A 102 7.57 23.48 7.95
N ALA A 103 7.68 23.41 9.28
CA ALA A 103 7.92 22.15 10.00
C ALA A 103 6.77 21.15 9.82
N TRP A 104 5.53 21.65 9.82
CA TRP A 104 4.36 20.82 9.54
C TRP A 104 4.33 20.35 8.08
N LEU A 105 4.59 21.24 7.12
CA LEU A 105 4.57 20.95 5.69
C LEU A 105 5.60 19.89 5.31
N SER A 106 6.79 19.94 5.92
CA SER A 106 7.82 18.92 5.74
C SER A 106 7.33 17.53 6.15
N LYS A 107 6.66 17.41 7.31
CA LYS A 107 6.05 16.15 7.76
C LYS A 107 4.93 15.68 6.84
N ALA A 108 4.03 16.58 6.43
CA ALA A 108 2.91 16.26 5.55
C ALA A 108 3.38 15.79 4.16
N THR A 109 4.43 16.42 3.63
CA THR A 109 5.07 16.03 2.37
C THR A 109 5.77 14.67 2.51
N GLY A 110 6.47 14.44 3.62
CA GLY A 110 7.10 13.15 3.90
C GLY A 110 6.07 12.01 4.00
N PHE A 111 4.94 12.25 4.68
CA PHE A 111 3.83 11.31 4.73
C PHE A 111 3.27 11.01 3.33
N LYS A 112 3.05 12.05 2.50
CA LYS A 112 2.58 11.87 1.12
C LYS A 112 3.52 10.96 0.32
N GLY A 113 4.82 11.22 0.34
CA GLY A 113 5.80 10.38 -0.35
C GLY A 113 5.79 8.93 0.14
N LEU A 114 5.77 8.73 1.47
CA LEU A 114 5.72 7.38 2.05
C LEU A 114 4.43 6.64 1.67
N ALA A 115 3.29 7.32 1.65
CA ALA A 115 2.01 6.75 1.24
C ALA A 115 2.02 6.38 -0.26
N GLU A 116 2.60 7.21 -1.13
CA GLU A 116 2.75 6.90 -2.56
C GLU A 116 3.65 5.68 -2.80
N ASP A 117 4.78 5.60 -2.12
CA ASP A 117 5.68 4.45 -2.22
C ASP A 117 5.04 3.17 -1.68
N THR A 118 4.27 3.28 -0.59
CA THR A 118 3.50 2.17 -0.03
C THR A 118 2.44 1.67 -1.01
N ILE A 119 1.65 2.57 -1.60
CA ILE A 119 0.66 2.20 -2.63
C ILE A 119 1.35 1.52 -3.81
N ARG A 120 2.43 2.10 -4.34
CA ARG A 120 3.18 1.52 -5.46
C ARG A 120 3.67 0.11 -5.14
N TYR A 121 4.20 -0.11 -3.94
CA TYR A 121 4.67 -1.43 -3.53
C TYR A 121 3.53 -2.45 -3.44
N LEU A 122 2.39 -2.06 -2.85
CA LEU A 122 1.22 -2.93 -2.74
C LEU A 122 0.64 -3.26 -4.12
N GLU A 123 0.61 -2.32 -5.05
CA GLU A 123 0.21 -2.53 -6.45
C GLU A 123 1.17 -3.49 -7.18
N ILE A 124 2.48 -3.38 -6.95
CA ILE A 124 3.46 -4.33 -7.49
C ILE A 124 3.18 -5.74 -6.95
N VAL A 125 2.89 -5.88 -5.65
CA VAL A 125 2.54 -7.18 -5.05
C VAL A 125 1.26 -7.75 -5.66
N GLN A 126 0.27 -6.91 -5.93
CA GLN A 126 -0.95 -7.30 -6.63
C GLN A 126 -0.64 -7.82 -8.05
N HIS A 127 0.07 -7.02 -8.85
CA HIS A 127 0.41 -7.38 -10.23
C HIS A 127 1.29 -8.63 -10.33
N GLN A 128 2.27 -8.79 -9.44
CA GLN A 128 3.10 -10.00 -9.41
C GLN A 128 2.25 -11.25 -9.19
N ARG A 129 1.21 -11.17 -8.34
CA ARG A 129 0.30 -12.29 -8.11
C ARG A 129 -0.58 -12.58 -9.32
N ASP A 130 -1.14 -11.55 -9.92
CA ASP A 130 -1.97 -11.69 -11.11
C ASP A 130 -1.18 -12.38 -12.23
N HIS A 131 0.04 -11.93 -12.50
CA HIS A 131 0.93 -12.55 -13.49
C HIS A 131 1.39 -13.96 -13.12
N HIS A 132 1.61 -14.24 -11.83
CA HIS A 132 1.90 -15.61 -11.37
C HIS A 132 0.71 -16.54 -11.60
N SER A 133 -0.52 -16.05 -11.41
CA SER A 133 -1.75 -16.82 -11.65
C SER A 133 -1.97 -17.08 -13.14
N GLU A 134 -1.77 -16.07 -13.98
CA GLU A 134 -1.87 -16.18 -15.45
C GLU A 134 -0.79 -17.12 -16.00
N GLY A 135 0.45 -16.97 -15.56
CA GLY A 135 1.55 -17.85 -15.95
C GLY A 135 1.36 -19.28 -15.45
N PHE A 136 0.73 -19.49 -14.30
CA PHE A 136 0.37 -20.84 -13.83
C PHE A 136 -0.73 -21.45 -14.70
N ALA A 137 -1.81 -20.71 -14.99
CA ALA A 137 -2.89 -21.17 -15.86
C ALA A 137 -2.38 -21.49 -17.27
N GLN A 138 -1.51 -20.65 -17.83
CA GLN A 138 -0.89 -20.91 -19.13
C GLN A 138 0.00 -22.16 -19.10
N ARG A 139 0.86 -22.31 -18.08
CA ARG A 139 1.69 -23.53 -17.91
C ARG A 139 0.86 -24.79 -17.75
N LEU A 140 -0.27 -24.71 -17.03
CA LEU A 140 -1.20 -25.82 -16.89
C LEU A 140 -1.85 -26.16 -18.24
N ARG A 141 -2.29 -25.15 -18.99
CA ARG A 141 -2.83 -25.33 -20.35
C ARG A 141 -1.79 -25.98 -21.27
N ASP A 142 -0.55 -25.49 -21.26
CA ASP A 142 0.55 -26.04 -22.06
C ASP A 142 0.87 -27.49 -21.68
N ALA A 143 0.84 -27.82 -20.38
CA ALA A 143 1.03 -29.17 -19.89
C ALA A 143 -0.09 -30.12 -20.35
N ILE A 144 -1.35 -29.67 -20.36
CA ILE A 144 -2.49 -30.46 -20.85
C ILE A 144 -2.38 -30.67 -22.38
N VAL A 145 -1.95 -29.65 -23.13
CA VAL A 145 -1.70 -29.77 -24.58
C VAL A 145 -0.56 -30.77 -24.85
N ALA A 146 0.54 -30.68 -24.10
CA ALA A 146 1.66 -31.61 -24.23
C ALA A 146 1.28 -33.05 -23.87
N HIS A 147 0.47 -33.23 -22.82
CA HIS A 147 -0.08 -34.54 -22.44
C HIS A 147 -0.92 -35.15 -23.57
N ARG A 148 -1.83 -34.38 -24.17
CA ARG A 148 -2.63 -34.84 -25.31
C ARG A 148 -1.78 -35.23 -26.51
N ALA A 149 -0.77 -34.42 -26.84
CA ALA A 149 0.16 -34.70 -27.92
C ALA A 149 0.97 -35.99 -27.66
N ALA A 150 1.42 -36.22 -26.42
CA ALA A 150 2.15 -37.41 -26.04
C ALA A 150 1.29 -38.68 -26.11
N ALA A 151 0.06 -38.64 -25.59
CA ALA A 151 -0.88 -39.76 -25.68
C ALA A 151 -1.16 -40.17 -27.14
N HIS A 152 -1.35 -39.17 -28.03
CA HIS A 152 -1.50 -39.43 -29.46
C HIS A 152 -0.23 -39.97 -30.12
N ALA A 153 0.96 -39.48 -29.74
CA ALA A 153 2.23 -39.94 -30.30
C ALA A 153 2.59 -41.38 -29.88
N HIS A 154 2.21 -41.78 -28.67
CA HIS A 154 2.43 -43.14 -28.15
C HIS A 154 1.30 -44.11 -28.50
N ASN A 155 0.23 -43.63 -29.15
CA ASN A 155 -0.95 -44.40 -29.50
C ASN A 155 -1.62 -45.05 -28.27
N ASP A 156 -1.53 -44.35 -27.14
CA ASP A 156 -2.19 -44.73 -25.90
C ASP A 156 -3.70 -44.48 -26.03
N GLU A 157 -4.50 -45.42 -25.53
CA GLU A 157 -5.95 -45.26 -25.49
C GLU A 157 -6.32 -44.29 -24.34
N PRO A 158 -6.90 -43.12 -24.64
CA PRO A 158 -7.20 -42.14 -23.61
C PRO A 158 -8.26 -42.65 -22.65
N THR A 159 -8.08 -42.38 -21.36
CA THR A 159 -9.06 -42.68 -20.33
C THR A 159 -10.16 -41.61 -20.28
N ASP A 160 -11.27 -41.90 -19.59
CA ASP A 160 -12.30 -40.90 -19.30
C ASP A 160 -11.75 -39.66 -18.56
N TYR A 161 -10.69 -39.85 -17.77
CA TYR A 161 -10.00 -38.77 -17.07
C TYR A 161 -9.23 -37.87 -18.05
N ASP A 162 -8.57 -38.44 -19.04
CA ASP A 162 -7.86 -37.68 -20.09
C ASP A 162 -8.84 -36.87 -20.92
N HIS A 163 -9.98 -37.47 -21.27
CA HIS A 163 -11.06 -36.75 -21.94
C HIS A 163 -11.63 -35.61 -21.09
N ALA A 164 -11.82 -35.81 -19.78
CA ALA A 164 -12.25 -34.76 -18.87
C ALA A 164 -11.20 -33.64 -18.75
N LEU A 165 -9.92 -33.98 -18.72
CA LEU A 165 -8.82 -33.03 -18.66
C LEU A 165 -8.67 -32.22 -19.96
N TRP A 166 -8.86 -32.85 -21.12
CA TRP A 166 -8.75 -32.17 -22.41
C TRP A 166 -9.95 -31.28 -22.72
N LYS A 167 -11.13 -31.57 -22.18
CA LYS A 167 -12.29 -30.66 -22.24
C LYS A 167 -12.02 -29.28 -21.63
N VAL A 168 -11.02 -29.16 -20.76
CA VAL A 168 -10.62 -27.87 -20.18
C VAL A 168 -9.89 -26.98 -21.19
N LEU A 169 -9.47 -27.53 -22.35
CA LEU A 169 -8.84 -26.78 -23.44
C LEU A 169 -9.83 -26.16 -24.43
N ASP A 170 -11.05 -26.73 -24.52
CA ASP A 170 -12.14 -26.34 -25.42
C ASP A 170 -12.97 -25.20 -24.81
#